data_AF-A0A9X1GG13-F1
#
_entry.id   AF-A0A9X1GG13-F1
#
_cell.length_a   1.000
_cell.length_b   1.000
_cell.length_c   1.000
_cell.angle_alpha   90.00
_cell.angle_beta   90.00
_cell.angle_gamma   90.00
#
_symmetry.space_group_name_H-M   'P 1'
#
loop_
_entity.id
_entity.type
_entity.pdbx_description
1 polymer ?
#
loop_
_entity_poly.entity_id
_entity_poly.type
_entity_poly.pdbx_seq_one_letter_code
_entity_poly.pdbx_strand_id
1 'polypeptide(L)'
;MQISCQSKSEESCTQSLNTLEELCEFINNHPVSSYNFHINSVIYQLLKITTCEWCEHPKILLNVQGKVLPQELTITHLDDFHYFLSQYPSSQYLLEINSALFKMQKIGTIGK
;
A
#
# COMPACT_ATOMS: atom_id res chain seq x y z
N MET A 1 8.11 -1.47 -8.47
CA MET A 1 6.88 -0.72 -8.08
C MET A 1 7.22 0.74 -7.86
N GLN A 2 6.27 1.63 -7.58
CA GLN A 2 6.57 3.02 -7.24
C GLN A 2 5.60 3.55 -6.19
N ILE A 3 6.09 4.34 -5.24
CA ILE A 3 5.28 5.05 -4.24
C ILE A 3 5.50 6.55 -4.38
N SER A 4 4.44 7.33 -4.16
CA SER A 4 4.54 8.78 -4.07
C SER A 4 3.60 9.36 -3.04
N CYS A 5 3.94 10.54 -2.54
CA CYS A 5 3.07 11.36 -1.71
C CYS A 5 3.33 12.84 -1.99
N GLN A 6 2.37 13.68 -1.61
CA GLN A 6 2.55 15.12 -1.60
C GLN A 6 2.71 15.58 -0.16
N SER A 7 3.82 16.24 0.14
CA SER A 7 4.06 16.79 1.46
C SER A 7 3.22 18.07 1.69
N LYS A 8 3.18 18.55 2.93
CA LYS A 8 2.52 19.83 3.27
C LYS A 8 3.18 21.05 2.61
N SER A 9 4.42 20.93 2.13
CA SER A 9 5.12 21.97 1.37
C SER A 9 4.80 21.92 -0.14
N GLU A 10 3.79 21.14 -0.55
CA GLU A 10 3.41 20.88 -1.94
C GLU A 10 4.45 20.12 -2.77
N GLU A 11 5.62 19.81 -2.20
CA GLU A 11 6.63 18.99 -2.84
C GLU A 11 6.14 17.54 -2.98
N SER A 12 6.13 17.06 -4.23
CA SER A 12 5.83 15.66 -4.52
C SER A 12 7.09 14.81 -4.33
N CYS A 13 7.05 13.88 -3.38
CA CYS A 13 8.09 12.88 -3.19
C CYS A 13 7.68 11.61 -3.94
N THR A 14 8.55 11.10 -4.79
CA THR A 14 8.30 9.88 -5.57
C THR A 14 9.52 8.99 -5.53
N GLN A 15 9.32 7.70 -5.25
CA GLN A 15 10.39 6.72 -5.18
C GLN A 15 10.00 5.43 -5.91
N SER A 16 10.91 4.93 -6.75
CA SER A 16 10.82 3.58 -7.28
C SER A 16 11.21 2.58 -6.19
N LEU A 17 10.47 1.48 -6.10
CA LEU A 17 10.63 0.45 -5.09
C LEU A 17 11.10 -0.86 -5.76
N ASN A 18 12.25 -1.32 -5.32
CA ASN A 18 12.92 -2.58 -5.64
C ASN A 18 12.89 -3.56 -4.46
N THR A 19 12.86 -3.06 -3.22
CA THR A 19 12.73 -3.90 -2.03
C THR A 19 11.58 -3.46 -1.11
N LEU A 20 11.25 -4.31 -0.12
CA LEU A 20 10.22 -4.02 0.86
C LEU A 20 10.69 -3.00 1.90
N GLU A 21 11.98 -3.04 2.25
CA GLU A 21 12.62 -2.09 3.16
C GLU A 21 12.48 -0.66 2.63
N GLU A 22 12.68 -0.45 1.33
CA GLU A 22 12.51 0.85 0.69
C GLU A 22 11.06 1.39 0.84
N LEU A 23 10.05 0.51 0.81
CA LEU A 23 8.65 0.89 1.04
C LEU A 23 8.44 1.33 2.49
N CYS A 24 8.95 0.53 3.44
CA CYS A 24 8.86 0.81 4.86
C CYS A 24 9.59 2.11 5.23
N GLU A 25 10.78 2.34 4.68
CA GLU A 25 11.57 3.55 4.85
C GLU A 25 10.85 4.78 4.26
N PHE A 26 10.29 4.67 3.05
CA PHE A 26 9.56 5.77 2.43
C PHE A 26 8.41 6.26 3.33
N ILE A 27 7.60 5.33 3.86
CA ILE A 27 6.47 5.65 4.73
C ILE A 27 6.94 6.27 6.06
N ASN A 28 8.04 5.77 6.63
CA ASN A 28 8.60 6.33 7.87
C ASN A 28 9.15 7.75 7.69
N ASN A 29 9.82 8.00 6.57
CA ASN A 29 10.45 9.30 6.28
C ASN A 29 9.44 10.36 5.83
N HIS A 30 8.27 9.95 5.34
CA HIS A 30 7.24 10.85 4.83
C HIS A 30 5.89 10.61 5.52
N PRO A 31 5.74 10.87 6.84
CA PRO A 31 4.56 10.46 7.62
C PRO A 31 3.31 11.31 7.30
N VAL A 32 2.74 11.13 6.11
CA VAL A 32 1.50 11.76 5.65
C VAL A 32 0.32 10.78 5.73
N SER A 33 -0.89 11.29 5.47
CA SER A 33 -2.13 10.50 5.51
C SER A 33 -2.48 9.81 4.20
N SER A 34 -1.89 10.21 3.07
CA SER A 34 -2.23 9.69 1.74
C SER A 34 -0.99 9.47 0.88
N TYR A 35 -0.94 8.31 0.22
CA TYR A 35 0.09 7.95 -0.75
C TYR A 35 -0.56 7.39 -2.01
N ASN A 36 0.14 7.49 -3.14
CA ASN A 36 -0.19 6.75 -4.35
C ASN A 36 0.82 5.61 -4.51
N PHE A 37 0.33 4.40 -4.64
CA PHE A 37 1.12 3.20 -4.80
C PHE A 37 0.83 2.56 -6.16
N HIS A 38 1.84 2.56 -7.01
CA HIS A 38 1.78 2.13 -8.39
C HIS A 38 2.36 0.71 -8.49
N ILE A 39 1.48 -0.23 -8.80
CA ILE A 39 1.79 -1.65 -8.93
C ILE A 39 1.44 -2.05 -10.36
N ASN A 40 2.46 -2.31 -11.19
CA ASN A 40 2.32 -2.45 -12.64
C ASN A 40 1.56 -1.25 -13.23
N SER A 41 0.51 -1.52 -14.02
CA SER A 41 -0.36 -0.52 -14.62
C SER A 41 -1.53 -0.12 -13.72
N VAL A 42 -1.54 -0.44 -12.42
CA VAL A 42 -2.64 -0.11 -11.51
C VAL A 42 -2.18 0.90 -10.46
N ILE A 43 -2.98 1.93 -10.25
CA ILE A 43 -2.76 2.94 -9.22
C ILE A 43 -3.69 2.64 -8.05
N TYR A 44 -3.09 2.48 -6.88
CA TYR A 44 -3.79 2.35 -5.60
C TYR A 44 -3.53 3.58 -4.74
N GLN A 45 -4.59 4.14 -4.16
CA GLN A 45 -4.46 5.13 -3.10
C GLN A 45 -4.33 4.40 -1.76
N LEU A 46 -3.31 4.74 -0.98
CA LEU A 46 -3.16 4.31 0.41
C LEU A 46 -3.59 5.46 1.32
N LEU A 47 -4.70 5.27 2.03
CA LEU A 47 -5.21 6.24 3.02
C LEU A 47 -4.97 5.70 4.42
N LYS A 48 -4.16 6.39 5.22
CA LYS A 48 -3.92 6.03 6.61
C LYS A 48 -5.23 6.14 7.40
N ILE A 49 -5.68 5.03 7.98
CA ILE A 49 -6.91 4.98 8.77
C ILE A 49 -6.59 5.20 10.25
N THR A 50 -5.59 4.47 10.75
CA THR A 50 -5.19 4.48 12.16
C THR A 50 -3.74 4.03 12.30
N THR A 51 -3.22 4.12 13.52
CA THR A 51 -2.01 3.40 13.94
C THR A 51 -2.37 2.01 14.46
N CYS A 52 -1.46 1.06 14.32
CA CYS A 52 -1.56 -0.31 14.84
C CYS A 52 -0.28 -0.67 15.60
N GLU A 53 -0.24 -1.87 16.16
CA GLU A 53 1.00 -2.43 16.70
C GLU A 53 2.07 -2.49 15.61
N TRP A 54 3.34 -2.39 16.01
CA TRP A 54 4.43 -2.48 15.07
C TRP A 54 4.48 -3.88 14.46
N CYS A 55 4.44 -3.95 13.13
CA CYS A 55 4.61 -5.19 12.39
C CYS A 55 6.04 -5.27 11.82
N GLU A 56 6.67 -6.44 11.97
CA GLU A 56 8.00 -6.73 11.39
C GLU A 56 7.93 -6.80 9.87
N HIS A 57 6.82 -7.33 9.35
CA HIS A 57 6.55 -7.44 7.93
C HIS A 57 5.19 -6.84 7.61
N PRO A 58 5.09 -6.06 6.53
CA PRO A 58 3.81 -5.61 6.00
C PRO A 58 2.83 -6.75 5.76
N LYS A 59 1.55 -6.47 5.90
CA LYS A 59 0.47 -7.44 5.65
C LYS A 59 -0.61 -6.82 4.79
N ILE A 60 -1.08 -7.58 3.81
CA ILE A 60 -2.25 -7.21 3.00
C ILE A 60 -3.43 -8.10 3.35
N LEU A 61 -4.61 -7.50 3.51
CA LEU A 61 -5.85 -8.21 3.82
C LEU A 61 -6.93 -7.81 2.82
N LEU A 62 -7.72 -8.79 2.40
CA LEU A 62 -8.85 -8.55 1.51
C LEU A 62 -9.99 -7.86 2.29
N ASN A 63 -10.42 -6.70 1.79
CA ASN A 63 -11.55 -5.96 2.35
C ASN A 63 -12.63 -5.79 1.28
N VAL A 64 -13.78 -6.44 1.48
CA VAL A 64 -14.91 -6.36 0.56
C VAL A 64 -16.07 -5.69 1.28
N GLN A 65 -16.46 -4.50 0.80
CA GLN A 65 -17.60 -3.74 1.32
C GLN A 65 -17.52 -3.46 2.84
N GLY A 66 -16.31 -3.19 3.36
CA GLY A 66 -16.08 -2.93 4.78
C GLY A 66 -16.01 -4.19 5.64
N LYS A 67 -16.10 -5.38 5.05
CA LYS A 67 -15.86 -6.65 5.74
C LYS A 67 -14.46 -7.14 5.40
N VAL A 68 -13.65 -7.31 6.44
CA VAL A 68 -12.35 -7.98 6.33
C VAL A 68 -12.62 -9.47 6.15
N LEU A 69 -12.15 -10.01 5.04
CA LEU A 69 -12.24 -11.44 4.75
C LEU A 69 -10.98 -12.14 5.28
N PRO A 70 -11.04 -13.45 5.57
CA PRO A 70 -9.89 -14.18 6.15
C PRO A 70 -8.70 -14.33 5.20
N GLN A 71 -8.80 -13.82 3.96
CA GLN A 71 -7.68 -13.80 3.03
C GLN A 71 -6.71 -12.67 3.41
N GLU A 72 -5.57 -13.08 3.96
CA GLU A 72 -4.43 -12.22 4.26
C GLU A 72 -3.14 -12.80 3.69
N LEU A 73 -2.14 -11.96 3.50
CA LEU A 73 -0.79 -12.36 3.16
C LEU A 73 0.22 -11.44 3.85
N THR A 74 1.16 -12.04 4.55
CA THR A 74 2.38 -11.35 4.99
C THR A 74 3.26 -11.13 3.77
N ILE A 75 3.62 -9.88 3.52
CA ILE A 75 4.47 -9.47 2.41
C ILE A 75 5.93 -9.66 2.85
N THR A 76 6.62 -10.54 2.15
CA THR A 76 8.06 -10.80 2.32
C THR A 76 8.88 -10.27 1.14
N HIS A 77 8.26 -10.20 -0.04
CA HIS A 77 8.84 -9.65 -1.25
C HIS A 77 7.82 -8.74 -1.95
N LEU A 78 8.27 -7.79 -2.77
CA LEU A 78 7.35 -6.93 -3.52
C LEU A 78 6.43 -7.74 -4.45
N ASP A 79 6.89 -8.87 -4.98
CA ASP A 79 6.09 -9.75 -5.84
C ASP A 79 4.89 -10.38 -5.11
N ASP A 80 4.89 -10.43 -3.78
CA ASP A 80 3.75 -10.92 -3.00
C ASP A 80 2.50 -10.04 -3.20
N PHE A 81 2.69 -8.74 -3.44
CA PHE A 81 1.58 -7.87 -3.83
C PHE A 81 1.00 -8.30 -5.18
N HIS A 82 1.85 -8.60 -6.18
CA HIS A 82 1.38 -9.07 -7.49
C HIS A 82 0.61 -10.38 -7.35
N TYR A 83 1.16 -11.33 -6.61
CA TYR A 83 0.51 -12.60 -6.33
C TYR A 83 -0.86 -12.38 -5.67
N PHE A 84 -0.91 -11.68 -4.53
CA PHE A 84 -2.15 -11.49 -3.77
C PHE A 84 -3.23 -10.77 -4.58
N LEU A 85 -2.88 -9.66 -5.24
CA LEU A 85 -3.82 -8.85 -6.02
C LEU A 85 -4.33 -9.59 -7.26
N SER A 86 -3.55 -10.54 -7.80
CA SER A 86 -4.00 -11.41 -8.91
C SER A 86 -4.99 -12.48 -8.44
N GLN A 87 -4.79 -13.05 -7.24
CA GLN A 87 -5.67 -14.07 -6.68
C GLN A 87 -6.99 -13.48 -6.20
N TYR A 88 -6.96 -12.25 -5.68
CA TYR A 88 -8.12 -11.63 -5.04
C TYR A 88 -8.43 -10.25 -5.66
N PRO A 89 -8.94 -10.20 -6.90
CA PRO A 89 -9.24 -8.94 -7.58
C PRO A 89 -10.42 -8.20 -6.91
N SER A 90 -10.10 -7.26 -6.03
CA SER A 90 -11.00 -6.32 -5.35
C SER A 90 -10.63 -4.86 -5.63
N SER A 91 -11.57 -3.95 -5.36
CA SER A 91 -11.34 -2.50 -5.37
C SER A 91 -10.71 -1.98 -4.08
N GLN A 92 -10.78 -2.74 -2.99
CA GLN A 92 -10.35 -2.33 -1.65
C GLN A 92 -9.62 -3.46 -0.91
N TYR A 93 -8.61 -3.06 -0.14
CA TYR A 93 -7.80 -3.90 0.73
C TYR A 93 -7.42 -3.11 1.99
N LEU A 94 -6.97 -3.82 3.01
CA LEU A 94 -6.24 -3.24 4.12
C LEU A 94 -4.77 -3.58 3.98
N LEU A 95 -3.91 -2.63 4.31
CA LEU A 95 -2.47 -2.78 4.24
C LEU A 95 -1.87 -2.27 5.54
N GLU A 96 -1.24 -3.17 6.29
CA GLU A 96 -0.46 -2.84 7.49
C GLU A 96 0.99 -2.69 7.08
N ILE A 97 1.61 -1.55 7.40
CA ILE A 97 3.04 -1.29 7.19
C ILE A 97 3.58 -0.55 8.41
N ASN A 98 4.68 -1.02 8.98
CA ASN A 98 5.28 -0.49 10.21
C ASN A 98 4.25 -0.46 11.35
N SER A 99 3.86 0.72 11.84
CA SER A 99 2.84 0.93 12.88
C SER A 99 1.59 1.61 12.34
N ALA A 100 1.30 1.49 11.04
CA ALA A 100 0.18 2.14 10.39
C ALA A 100 -0.69 1.16 9.59
N LEU A 101 -2.01 1.33 9.74
CA LEU A 101 -3.02 0.64 8.96
C LEU A 101 -3.57 1.58 7.87
N PHE A 102 -3.50 1.12 6.64
CA PHE A 102 -3.94 1.84 5.45
C PHE A 102 -5.14 1.16 4.80
N LYS A 103 -6.08 1.96 4.31
CA LYS A 103 -7.03 1.55 3.28
C LYS A 103 -6.33 1.66 1.94
N MET A 104 -6.16 0.54 1.25
CA MET A 104 -5.62 0.49 -0.10
C MET A 104 -6.77 0.38 -1.10
N GLN A 105 -6.98 1.40 -1.92
CA GLN A 105 -8.11 1.47 -2.85
C GLN A 105 -7.62 1.66 -4.28
N LYS A 106 -8.10 0.83 -5.21
CA LYS A 106 -7.82 1.00 -6.63
C LYS A 106 -8.50 2.29 -7.13
N ILE A 107 -7.73 3.21 -7.69
CA ILE A 107 -8.24 4.51 -8.20
C ILE A 107 -8.09 4.68 -9.71
N GLY A 108 -7.28 3.84 -10.36
CA GLY A 108 -7.09 3.95 -11.80
C GLY A 108 -6.12 2.94 -12.37
N THR A 109 -5.90 3.05 -13.67
CA THR A 109 -4.90 2.28 -14.41
C THR A 109 -4.08 3.21 -15.30
N ILE A 110 -2.77 2.97 -15.41
CA ILE A 110 -1.86 3.71 -16.29
C ILE A 110 -1.97 3.10 -17.69
N GLY A 111 -2.87 3.66 -18.51
CA GLY A 111 -3.05 3.31 -19.93
C GLY A 111 -3.79 1.98 -20.17
N LYS A 112 -4.56 1.84 -21.26
CA LYS A 112 -4.62 2.67 -22.49
C LYS A 112 -5.65 3.79 -22.45
#